data_AF-A0A095Z1H1-F1
#
_entry.id   AF-A0A095Z1H1-F1
#
_cell.length_a   1.000
_cell.length_b   1.000
_cell.length_c   1.000
_cell.angle_alpha   90.00
_cell.angle_beta   90.00
_cell.angle_gamma   90.00
#
_symmetry.space_group_name_H-M   'P 1'
#
loop_
_entity.id
_entity.type
_entity.pdbx_description
1 polymer ?
#
loop_
_entity_poly.entity_id
_entity_poly.type
_entity_poly.pdbx_seq_one_letter_code
_entity_poly.pdbx_strand_id
1 'polypeptide(L)' 'DEKIDLEKIVEVKMQIEELNKALATLTKEERDLMEAIFYKEESLRSISRREKVTHQAISGRRDRILEKLRKILEDKI' A
#
# COMPACT_ATOMS: atom_id res chain seq x y z
N ASP A 1 22.52 12.67 22.08
CA ASP A 1 22.27 12.13 20.74
C ASP A 1 21.64 10.74 20.72
N GLU A 2 22.12 9.73 21.47
CA GLU A 2 21.54 8.36 21.45
C GLU A 2 20.03 8.24 21.77
N LYS A 3 19.47 9.11 22.61
CA LYS A 3 18.03 9.07 22.95
C LYS A 3 17.11 9.45 21.79
N ILE A 4 17.56 10.34 20.90
CA ILE A 4 16.77 10.80 19.74
C ILE A 4 16.63 9.67 18.72
N ASP A 5 17.64 8.82 18.59
CA ASP A 5 17.61 7.69 17.68
C ASP A 5 16.65 6.59 18.15
N LEU A 6 16.59 6.33 19.47
CA LEU A 6 15.67 5.34 20.02
C LEU A 6 14.20 5.72 19.84
N GLU A 7 13.82 6.98 20.11
CA GLU A 7 12.44 7.45 19.90
C GLU A 7 12.02 7.34 18.44
N LYS A 8 12.85 7.79 17.50
CA LYS A 8 12.58 7.67 16.06
C LYS A 8 12.48 6.22 15.59
N ILE A 9 13.34 5.33 16.09
CA ILE A 9 13.29 3.91 15.76
C ILE A 9 11.98 3.28 16.24
N VAL A 10 11.53 3.61 17.44
CA VAL A 10 10.25 3.12 17.98
C VAL A 10 9.08 3.65 17.17
N GLU A 11 9.08 4.95 16.83
CA GLU A 11 8.06 5.58 15.99
C GLU A 11 7.95 4.89 14.61
N VAL A 12 9.08 4.68 13.93
CA VAL A 12 9.10 4.00 12.62
C VAL A 12 8.59 2.56 12.73
N LYS A 13 8.96 1.83 13.81
CA LYS A 13 8.44 0.48 14.04
C LYS A 13 6.93 0.47 14.22
N MET A 14 6.38 1.43 14.96
CA MET A 14 4.93 1.57 15.14
C MET A 14 4.23 1.84 13.80
N GLN A 15 4.78 2.75 12.97
CA GLN A 15 4.25 3.02 11.63
C GLN A 15 4.28 1.78 10.73
N ILE A 16 5.34 0.98 10.77
CA ILE A 16 5.44 -0.29 10.02
C ILE A 16 4.38 -1.29 10.50
N GLU A 17 4.17 -1.41 11.81
CA GLU A 17 3.14 -2.30 12.36
C GLU A 17 1.73 -1.88 11.94
N GLU A 18 1.43 -0.59 11.95
CA GLU A 18 0.13 -0.06 11.52
C GLU A 18 -0.10 -0.26 10.03
N LEU A 19 0.92 0.00 9.20
CA LEU A 19 0.87 -0.29 7.77
C LEU A 19 0.63 -1.78 7.52
N ASN A 20 1.31 -2.67 8.23
CA ASN A 20 1.10 -4.12 8.13
C ASN A 20 -0.32 -4.53 8.51
N LYS A 21 -0.88 -3.95 9.58
CA LYS A 21 -2.28 -4.16 9.96
C LYS A 21 -3.24 -3.66 8.87
N ALA A 22 -2.98 -2.49 8.29
CA ALA A 22 -3.79 -1.95 7.20
C ALA A 22 -3.73 -2.85 5.94
N LEU A 23 -2.54 -3.28 5.53
CA LEU A 23 -2.34 -4.23 4.44
C LEU A 23 -3.01 -5.58 4.70
N ALA A 24 -3.12 -6.01 5.96
CA ALA A 24 -3.81 -7.24 6.33
C ALA A 24 -5.32 -7.20 6.02
N THR A 25 -5.92 -6.01 5.94
CA THR A 25 -7.36 -5.81 5.62
C THR A 25 -7.67 -5.86 4.12
N LEU A 26 -6.64 -5.86 3.27
CA LEU A 26 -6.81 -5.93 1.82
C LEU A 26 -7.24 -7.33 1.38
N THR A 27 -8.07 -7.44 0.35
CA THR A 27 -8.33 -8.76 -0.25
C THR A 27 -7.07 -9.29 -0.94
N LYS A 28 -7.05 -10.58 -1.30
CA LYS A 28 -5.93 -11.15 -2.05
C LYS A 28 -5.68 -10.38 -3.37
N GLU A 29 -6.75 -10.05 -4.10
CA GLU A 29 -6.64 -9.30 -5.36
C GLU A 29 -6.12 -7.88 -5.16
N GLU A 30 -6.51 -7.21 -4.08
CA GLU A 30 -6.00 -5.89 -3.72
C GLU A 30 -4.50 -5.97 -3.40
N ARG A 31 -4.08 -6.98 -2.63
CA ARG A 31 -2.66 -7.22 -2.31
C ARG A 31 -1.83 -7.54 -3.54
N ASP A 32 -2.31 -8.44 -4.39
CA ASP A 32 -1.63 -8.85 -5.62
C ASP A 32 -1.39 -7.62 -6.53
N LEU A 33 -2.36 -6.69 -6.61
CA LEU A 33 -2.21 -5.45 -7.37
C LEU A 33 -1.18 -4.50 -6.74
N MET A 34 -1.20 -4.34 -5.41
CA MET A 34 -0.21 -3.51 -4.71
C MET A 34 1.20 -4.08 -4.80
N GLU A 35 1.35 -5.41 -4.72
CA GLU A 35 2.62 -6.09 -4.90
C GLU A 35 3.18 -5.89 -6.31
N ALA A 36 2.33 -6.05 -7.34
CA ALA A 36 2.73 -5.81 -8.71
C ALA A 36 3.24 -4.36 -8.91
N ILE A 37 2.53 -3.37 -8.37
CA ILE A 37 2.87 -1.95 -8.59
C ILE A 37 4.08 -1.51 -7.77
N PHE A 38 4.11 -1.79 -6.47
CA PHE A 38 5.06 -1.16 -5.55
C PHE A 38 6.26 -2.05 -5.19
N TYR A 39 6.13 -3.38 -5.28
CA TYR A 39 7.21 -4.30 -4.95
C TYR A 39 7.88 -4.87 -6.20
N LYS A 40 7.11 -5.15 -7.26
CA LYS A 40 7.61 -5.65 -8.55
C LYS A 40 7.81 -4.55 -9.60
N GLU A 41 7.42 -3.31 -9.26
CA GLU A 41 7.55 -2.14 -10.13
C GLU A 41 6.90 -2.33 -11.52
N GLU A 42 5.86 -3.16 -11.62
CA GLU A 42 5.11 -3.36 -12.85
C GLU A 42 4.33 -2.08 -13.21
N SER A 43 4.54 -1.59 -14.43
CA SER A 43 3.73 -0.47 -14.93
C SER A 43 2.25 -0.86 -15.05
N LEU A 44 1.36 0.10 -14.75
CA LEU A 44 -0.09 -0.11 -14.92
C LEU A 44 -0.47 -0.54 -16.35
N ARG A 45 0.30 -0.12 -17.37
CA ARG A 45 0.11 -0.53 -18.76
C ARG A 45 0.42 -2.03 -18.97
N SER A 46 1.44 -2.55 -18.30
CA SER A 46 1.77 -3.99 -18.33
C SER A 46 0.65 -4.80 -17.70
N ILE A 47 0.22 -4.38 -16.51
CA ILE A 47 -0.87 -5.02 -15.75
C ILE A 47 -2.17 -5.00 -16.55
N SER A 48 -2.54 -3.85 -17.14
CA SER A 48 -3.77 -3.71 -17.92
C SER A 48 -3.78 -4.62 -19.16
N ARG A 49 -2.63 -4.81 -19.82
CA ARG A 49 -2.49 -5.76 -20.94
C ARG A 49 -2.64 -7.20 -20.49
N ARG A 50 -1.98 -7.59 -19.40
CA ARG A 50 -2.05 -8.94 -18.82
C ARG A 50 -3.48 -9.31 -18.41
N GLU A 51 -4.19 -8.38 -17.78
CA GLU A 51 -5.56 -8.58 -17.29
C GLU A 51 -6.64 -8.29 -18.37
N LYS A 52 -6.24 -7.83 -19.56
CA LYS A 52 -7.14 -7.47 -20.68
C LYS A 52 -8.19 -6.42 -20.30
N VAL A 53 -7.81 -5.46 -19.46
CA VAL A 53 -8.66 -4.34 -19.03
C VAL A 53 -8.04 -3.01 -19.45
N THR A 54 -8.81 -1.92 -19.32
CA THR A 54 -8.30 -0.58 -19.60
C THR A 54 -7.29 -0.13 -18.55
N HIS A 55 -6.36 0.74 -18.95
CA HIS A 55 -5.43 1.36 -18.01
C HIS A 55 -6.16 2.11 -16.89
N GLN A 56 -7.28 2.77 -17.22
CA GLN A 56 -8.15 3.48 -16.28
C GLN A 56 -8.76 2.53 -15.24
N ALA A 57 -9.13 1.30 -15.62
CA ALA A 57 -9.67 0.33 -14.67
C ALA A 57 -8.62 -0.08 -13.62
N ILE A 58 -7.35 -0.25 -14.04
CA ILE A 58 -6.24 -0.53 -13.11
C ILE A 58 -5.96 0.69 -12.22
N SER A 59 -5.90 1.90 -12.79
CA SER A 59 -5.71 3.13 -12.02
C SER A 59 -6.80 3.29 -10.96
N GLY A 60 -8.07 3.12 -11.33
CA GLY A 60 -9.19 3.24 -10.40
C GLY A 60 -9.16 2.18 -9.29
N ARG A 61 -8.71 0.95 -9.58
CA ARG A 61 -8.50 -0.08 -8.56
C ARG A 61 -7.38 0.32 -7.58
N ARG A 62 -6.22 0.75 -8.09
CA ARG A 62 -5.11 1.25 -7.27
C ARG A 62 -5.57 2.39 -6.36
N ASP A 63 -6.26 3.38 -6.91
CA ASP A 63 -6.66 4.58 -6.17
C ASP A 63 -7.64 4.25 -5.04
N ARG A 64 -8.58 3.31 -5.26
CA ARG A 64 -9.48 2.82 -4.19
C ARG A 64 -8.74 2.09 -3.08
N ILE A 65 -7.72 1.29 -3.42
CA ILE A 65 -6.90 0.59 -2.43
C ILE A 65 -6.09 1.58 -1.60
N LEU A 66 -5.48 2.58 -2.25
CA LEU A 66 -4.74 3.64 -1.56
C LEU A 66 -5.65 4.46 -0.65
N GLU A 67 -6.85 4.80 -1.08
CA GLU A 67 -7.82 5.51 -0.25
C GLU A 67 -8.28 4.67 0.96
N LYS A 68 -8.46 3.35 0.78
CA LYS A 68 -8.76 2.43 1.88
C LYS A 68 -7.63 2.37 2.91
N LEU A 69 -6.39 2.26 2.45
CA LEU A 69 -5.21 2.28 3.32
C LEU A 69 -5.07 3.63 4.03
N ARG A 70 -5.28 4.73 3.31
CA ARG A 70 -5.23 6.09 3.85
C ARG A 70 -6.21 6.27 5.01
N LYS A 71 -7.48 5.88 4.84
CA LYS A 71 -8.48 5.97 5.92
C LYS A 71 -8.08 5.19 7.17
N ILE A 72 -7.56 3.97 7.00
CA ILE A 72 -7.13 3.13 8.13
C ILE A 72 -5.99 3.78 8.92
N LEU A 73 -5.10 4.52 8.23
CA LEU A 73 -3.94 5.17 8.83
C LEU A 73 -4.27 6.55 9.38
N GLU A 74 -5.13 7.33 8.71
CA GLU A 74 -5.61 8.63 9.21
C GLU A 74 -6.45 8.49 10.48
N ASP A 75 -7.19 7.39 10.65
CA ASP A 75 -7.91 7.11 11.90
C ASP A 75 -6.99 6.84 13.11
N LYS A 76 -5.67 6.77 12.90
CA LYS A 76 -4.67 6.39 13.92
C LYS A 76 -3.68 7.49 14.27
N ILE A 77 -3.68 8.59 13.52
CA ILE A 77 -2.82 9.77 13.71
C ILE A 77 -3.66 10.88 14.34
#